data_AF-A0A7X8CH14-F1
#
_entry.id   AF-A0A7X8CH14-F1
#
_cell.length_a   1.000
_cell.length_b   1.000
_cell.length_c   1.000
_cell.angle_alpha   90.00
_cell.angle_beta   90.00
_cell.angle_gamma   90.00
#
_symmetry.space_group_name_H-M   'P 1'
#
loop_
_entity.id
_entity.type
_entity.pdbx_description
1 polymer ?
#
loop_
_entity_poly.entity_id
_entity_poly.type
_entity_poly.pdbx_seq_one_letter_code
_entity_poly.pdbx_strand_id
1 'polypeptide(L)'
;MIIIRTYGLDPYIVGRIARQETDEIIRVLELENEEVIFIAPAEYIFHRGVEQTSWQAVIYVECDTRLTKKIEEDLADILLSATEQVAINTHIQFVYFEHGHSFGSINAEYPRFITSYHIHEDDEYNEENEDYEEEQESEDDHRGYDEVFMGDVFAGHDLEKSKDDKQNNCDKHD
;
A
#
# COMPACT_ATOMS: atom_id res chain seq x y z
N MET A 1 -4.62 12.69 -5.18
CA MET A 1 -4.03 11.42 -4.70
C MET A 1 -2.86 11.73 -3.78
N ILE A 2 -2.76 11.01 -2.67
CA ILE A 2 -1.69 11.01 -1.69
C ILE A 2 -1.25 9.57 -1.48
N ILE A 3 0.07 9.35 -1.49
CA ILE A 3 0.67 8.05 -1.18
C ILE A 3 1.47 8.20 0.11
N ILE A 4 1.16 7.39 1.10
CA ILE A 4 1.82 7.33 2.40
C ILE A 4 2.63 6.04 2.42
N ARG A 5 3.94 6.15 2.25
CA ARG A 5 4.86 5.01 2.30
C ARG A 5 5.56 4.96 3.64
N THR A 6 5.43 3.85 4.34
CA THR A 6 5.94 3.68 5.70
C THR A 6 6.97 2.57 5.75
N TYR A 7 8.20 2.92 6.11
CA TYR A 7 9.30 1.98 6.34
C TYR A 7 9.55 1.78 7.82
N GLY A 8 10.04 0.59 8.19
CA GLY A 8 10.44 0.28 9.57
C GLY A 8 9.29 -0.10 10.49
N LEU A 9 8.07 -0.23 9.96
CA LEU A 9 6.93 -0.80 10.67
C LEU A 9 6.48 -2.10 10.00
N ASP A 10 5.92 -3.01 10.81
CA ASP A 10 5.30 -4.23 10.32
C ASP A 10 4.08 -3.90 9.41
N PRO A 11 3.91 -4.57 8.26
CA PRO A 11 2.82 -4.29 7.33
C PRO A 11 1.41 -4.40 7.94
N TYR A 12 1.19 -5.30 8.91
CA TYR A 12 -0.10 -5.43 9.61
C TYR A 12 -0.36 -4.22 10.52
N ILE A 13 0.69 -3.65 11.13
CA ILE A 13 0.57 -2.41 11.89
C ILE A 13 0.18 -1.27 10.96
N VAL A 14 0.83 -1.16 9.80
CA VAL A 14 0.49 -0.12 8.81
C VAL A 14 -0.93 -0.33 8.27
N GLY A 15 -1.36 -1.56 8.01
CA GLY A 15 -2.73 -1.88 7.62
C GLY A 15 -3.77 -1.47 8.66
N ARG A 16 -3.45 -1.66 9.95
CA ARG A 16 -4.30 -1.19 11.06
C ARG A 16 -4.37 0.33 11.11
N ILE A 17 -3.23 1.03 10.99
CA ILE A 17 -3.19 2.50 10.93
C ILE A 17 -4.01 3.00 9.74
N ALA A 18 -3.84 2.39 8.56
CA ALA A 18 -4.61 2.73 7.37
C ALA A 18 -6.11 2.62 7.64
N ARG A 19 -6.56 1.52 8.26
CA ARG A 19 -7.97 1.33 8.63
C ARG A 19 -8.49 2.37 9.63
N GLN A 20 -7.66 2.81 10.57
CA GLN A 20 -8.06 3.73 11.64
C GLN A 20 -8.06 5.20 11.18
N GLU A 21 -7.04 5.59 10.41
CA GLU A 21 -6.76 7.01 10.15
C GLU A 21 -7.24 7.49 8.79
N THR A 22 -7.60 6.60 7.86
CA THR A 22 -7.97 7.02 6.48
C THR A 22 -9.11 8.04 6.46
N ASP A 23 -10.17 7.84 7.26
CA ASP A 23 -11.33 8.76 7.27
C ASP A 23 -10.93 10.16 7.78
N GLU A 24 -10.08 10.21 8.81
CA GLU A 24 -9.57 11.45 9.38
C GLU A 24 -8.65 12.17 8.39
N ILE A 25 -7.76 11.43 7.73
CA ILE A 25 -6.85 11.95 6.71
C ILE A 25 -7.64 12.51 5.53
N ILE A 26 -8.64 11.79 5.01
CA ILE A 26 -9.51 12.29 3.94
C ILE A 26 -10.20 13.59 4.35
N ARG A 27 -10.70 13.66 5.59
CA ARG A 27 -11.35 14.86 6.12
C ARG A 27 -10.41 16.06 6.16
N VAL A 28 -9.18 15.89 6.66
CA VAL A 28 -8.17 16.97 6.75
C VAL A 28 -7.71 17.43 5.37
N LEU A 29 -7.60 16.51 4.42
CA LEU A 29 -7.15 16.82 3.07
C LEU A 29 -8.24 17.44 2.19
N GLU A 30 -9.49 17.51 2.67
CA GLU A 30 -10.65 17.98 1.91
C GLU A 30 -10.79 17.29 0.55
N LEU A 31 -10.41 16.01 0.46
CA LEU A 31 -10.48 15.22 -0.78
C LEU A 31 -11.84 14.55 -0.91
N GLU A 32 -12.37 14.50 -2.13
CA GLU A 32 -13.47 13.57 -2.43
C GLU A 32 -12.91 12.14 -2.32
N ASN A 33 -13.66 11.25 -1.67
CA ASN A 33 -13.27 9.86 -1.35
C ASN A 33 -12.50 9.20 -2.51
N GLU A 34 -11.46 8.41 -2.19
CA GLU A 34 -10.63 7.58 -3.09
C GLU A 34 -9.25 8.12 -3.50
N GLU A 35 -8.51 8.77 -2.61
CA GLU A 35 -7.21 9.32 -2.97
C GLU A 35 -6.05 9.03 -2.01
N VAL A 36 -6.23 8.25 -0.94
CA VAL A 36 -5.16 7.91 0.01
C VAL A 36 -4.72 6.47 -0.20
N ILE A 37 -3.42 6.25 -0.40
CA ILE A 37 -2.83 4.92 -0.56
C ILE A 37 -1.76 4.74 0.52
N PHE A 38 -1.83 3.63 1.26
CA PHE A 38 -0.77 3.23 2.18
C PHE A 38 0.10 2.16 1.54
N ILE A 39 1.42 2.31 1.65
CA ILE A 39 2.40 1.33 1.17
C ILE A 39 3.32 0.96 2.34
N ALA A 40 3.41 -0.32 2.65
CA ALA A 40 4.24 -0.87 3.72
C ALA A 40 5.17 -1.96 3.17
N PRO A 41 6.33 -1.60 2.61
CA PRO A 41 7.28 -2.59 2.15
C PRO A 41 7.89 -3.36 3.32
N ALA A 42 8.04 -4.67 3.16
CA ALA A 42 8.70 -5.55 4.14
C ALA A 42 10.23 -5.40 4.03
N GLU A 43 10.75 -4.32 4.61
CA GLU A 43 12.17 -3.96 4.57
C GLU A 43 12.74 -3.73 5.96
N TYR A 44 14.05 -3.97 6.11
CA TYR A 44 14.78 -3.70 7.34
C TYR A 44 15.47 -2.34 7.29
N ILE A 45 15.38 -1.58 8.38
CA ILE A 45 16.16 -0.36 8.55
C ILE A 45 17.45 -0.70 9.29
N PHE A 46 18.60 -0.25 8.77
CA PHE A 46 19.89 -0.38 9.45
C PHE A 46 20.52 0.97 9.71
N HIS A 47 21.11 1.13 10.89
CA HIS A 47 21.99 2.25 11.21
C HIS A 47 23.29 1.73 11.81
N ARG A 48 24.41 2.03 11.14
CA ARG A 48 25.77 1.59 11.55
C ARG A 48 25.88 0.07 11.79
N GLY A 49 25.19 -0.72 10.96
CA GLY A 49 25.20 -2.18 11.03
C GLY A 49 24.28 -2.78 12.09
N VAL A 50 23.48 -1.96 12.78
CA VAL A 50 22.47 -2.42 13.74
C VAL A 50 21.09 -2.27 13.10
N GLU A 51 20.29 -3.32 13.20
CA GLU A 51 18.89 -3.40 12.77
C GLU A 51 18.02 -2.44 13.64
N GLN A 52 17.11 -1.68 13.04
CA GLN A 52 16.34 -0.58 13.65
C GLN A 52 14.84 -0.64 13.34
N THR A 53 14.35 -1.70 12.72
CA THR A 53 12.92 -1.90 12.45
C THR A 53 12.16 -1.93 13.78
N SER A 54 10.98 -1.34 13.80
CA SER A 54 10.17 -1.06 14.99
C SER A 54 10.79 -0.06 15.99
N TRP A 55 12.05 0.33 15.83
CA TRP A 55 12.67 1.43 16.57
C TRP A 55 12.55 2.77 15.82
N GLN A 56 12.67 2.72 14.49
CA GLN A 56 12.54 3.84 13.57
C GLN A 56 11.36 3.61 12.64
N ALA A 57 10.45 4.57 12.54
CA ALA A 57 9.47 4.67 11.46
C ALA A 57 9.88 5.82 10.54
N VAL A 58 9.98 5.54 9.24
CA VAL A 58 10.26 6.56 8.21
C VAL A 58 9.09 6.61 7.26
N ILE A 59 8.36 7.72 7.27
CA ILE A 59 7.14 7.93 6.48
C ILE A 59 7.42 8.96 5.40
N TYR A 60 7.17 8.59 4.16
CA TYR A 60 7.13 9.51 3.04
C TYR A 60 5.69 9.77 2.63
N VAL A 61 5.32 11.04 2.58
CA VAL A 61 4.01 11.49 2.08
C VAL A 61 4.21 12.09 0.70
N GLU A 62 3.85 11.34 -0.34
CA GLU A 62 3.89 11.82 -1.71
C GLU A 62 2.59 12.55 -2.04
N CYS A 63 2.68 13.82 -2.41
CA CYS A 63 1.52 14.67 -2.62
C CYS A 63 1.74 15.73 -3.69
N ASP A 64 0.64 16.35 -4.13
CA ASP A 64 0.67 17.46 -5.09
C ASP A 64 1.21 18.73 -4.41
N THR A 65 2.04 19.49 -5.14
CA THR A 65 2.57 20.80 -4.70
C THR A 65 1.53 21.83 -4.23
N ARG A 66 0.24 21.64 -4.53
CA ARG A 66 -0.86 22.52 -4.08
C ARG A 66 -1.26 22.30 -2.62
N LEU A 67 -0.75 21.25 -1.95
CA LEU A 67 -1.01 21.02 -0.54
C LEU A 67 -0.55 22.22 0.30
N THR A 68 -1.39 22.68 1.21
CA THR A 68 -1.04 23.84 2.05
C THR A 68 -0.22 23.40 3.26
N LYS A 69 0.69 24.27 3.74
CA LYS A 69 1.49 24.00 4.94
C LYS A 69 0.66 23.62 6.16
N LYS A 70 -0.52 24.21 6.32
CA LYS A 70 -1.42 23.88 7.43
C LYS A 70 -1.90 22.42 7.33
N ILE A 71 -2.29 21.99 6.13
CA ILE A 71 -2.74 20.63 5.89
C ILE A 71 -1.58 19.63 6.10
N GLU A 72 -0.35 20.01 5.76
CA GLU A 72 0.84 19.19 6.05
C GLU A 72 1.06 19.01 7.55
N GLU A 73 0.93 20.09 8.33
CA GLU A 73 1.04 20.04 9.80
C GLU A 73 -0.05 19.13 10.38
N ASP A 74 -1.31 19.33 9.96
CA ASP A 74 -2.45 18.52 10.42
C ASP A 74 -2.26 17.03 10.06
N LEU A 75 -1.78 16.71 8.84
CA LEU A 75 -1.49 15.33 8.42
C LEU A 75 -0.29 14.73 9.18
N ALA A 76 0.75 15.52 9.41
CA ALA A 76 1.90 15.07 10.19
C ALA A 76 1.48 14.73 11.63
N ASP A 77 0.65 15.55 12.26
CA ASP A 77 0.15 15.31 13.62
C ASP A 77 -0.65 14.01 13.71
N ILE A 78 -1.51 13.72 12.72
CA ILE A 78 -2.23 12.45 12.64
C ILE A 78 -1.25 11.27 12.56
N LEU A 79 -0.30 11.32 11.64
CA LEU A 79 0.65 10.22 11.40
C LEU A 79 1.63 10.02 12.57
N LEU A 80 2.07 11.09 13.22
CA LEU A 80 2.87 11.02 14.44
C LEU A 80 2.09 10.36 15.57
N SER A 81 0.84 10.77 15.77
CA SER A 81 -0.03 10.18 16.79
C SER A 81 -0.29 8.70 16.52
N ALA A 82 -0.55 8.33 15.27
CA ALA A 82 -0.81 6.95 14.87
C ALA A 82 0.41 6.01 15.05
N THR A 83 1.63 6.56 15.08
CA THR A 83 2.86 5.78 15.19
C THR A 83 3.51 5.81 16.57
N GLU A 84 3.01 6.64 17.50
CA GLU A 84 3.63 6.86 18.82
C GLU A 84 3.80 5.58 19.66
N GLN A 85 2.90 4.60 19.48
CA GLN A 85 2.88 3.37 20.28
C GLN A 85 3.66 2.21 19.63
N VAL A 86 4.07 2.37 18.38
CA VAL A 86 4.65 1.29 17.56
C VAL A 86 6.05 1.61 17.06
N ALA A 87 6.52 2.84 17.19
CA ALA A 87 7.89 3.26 16.95
C ALA A 87 8.39 4.19 18.03
N ILE A 88 9.69 4.11 18.35
CA ILE A 88 10.34 5.03 19.30
C ILE A 88 10.62 6.38 18.63
N ASN A 89 11.00 6.35 17.35
CA ASN A 89 11.30 7.55 16.58
C ASN A 89 10.53 7.49 15.27
N THR A 90 9.77 8.54 14.98
CA THR A 90 9.07 8.70 13.71
C THR A 90 9.65 9.89 12.96
N HIS A 91 10.00 9.68 11.69
CA HIS A 91 10.39 10.72 10.76
C HIS A 91 9.36 10.80 9.64
N ILE A 92 8.86 12.01 9.35
CA ILE A 92 7.92 12.25 8.26
C ILE A 92 8.55 13.22 7.27
N GLN A 93 8.54 12.85 5.99
CA GLN A 93 9.01 13.68 4.89
C GLN A 93 7.95 13.82 3.81
N PHE A 94 7.61 15.05 3.45
CA PHE A 94 6.74 15.34 2.31
C PHE A 94 7.56 15.36 1.01
N VAL A 95 7.07 14.64 0.01
CA VAL A 95 7.66 14.53 -1.33
C VAL A 95 6.65 15.04 -2.33
N TYR A 96 6.97 16.12 -3.03
CA TYR A 96 6.00 16.77 -3.90
C TYR A 96 6.17 16.36 -5.35
N PHE A 97 5.05 16.18 -6.05
CA PHE A 97 4.98 16.13 -7.50
C PHE A 97 4.19 17.32 -8.04
N GLU A 98 4.55 17.77 -9.24
CA GLU A 98 3.89 18.88 -9.90
C GLU A 98 2.44 18.52 -10.29
N HIS A 99 1.53 19.48 -10.15
CA HIS A 99 0.14 19.27 -10.52
C HIS A 99 0.00 18.89 -12.00
N GLY A 100 -0.76 17.83 -12.30
CA GLY A 100 -0.96 17.33 -13.66
C GLY A 100 0.18 16.45 -14.19
N HIS A 101 1.22 16.18 -13.37
CA HIS A 101 2.33 15.27 -13.72
C HIS A 101 2.11 13.85 -13.20
N SER A 102 0.84 13.45 -13.02
CA SER A 102 0.43 12.09 -12.71
C SER A 102 -0.49 11.55 -13.80
N PHE A 103 -0.25 10.31 -14.21
CA PHE A 103 -1.06 9.62 -15.22
C PHE A 103 -1.53 8.30 -14.63
N GLY A 104 -2.81 7.98 -14.82
CA GLY A 104 -3.40 6.75 -14.34
C GLY A 104 -4.43 6.22 -15.33
N SER A 105 -4.63 4.90 -15.31
CA SER A 105 -5.74 4.23 -15.97
C SER A 105 -6.54 3.50 -14.91
N ILE A 106 -7.81 3.85 -14.76
CA ILE A 106 -8.71 3.20 -13.81
C ILE A 106 -9.61 2.27 -14.61
N ASN A 107 -9.62 0.97 -14.25
CA ASN A 107 -10.54 0.02 -14.85
C ASN A 107 -11.94 0.22 -14.24
N ALA A 108 -12.92 0.61 -15.07
CA ALA A 108 -14.29 0.87 -14.62
C ALA A 108 -15.10 -0.41 -14.33
N GLU A 109 -14.61 -1.59 -14.74
CA GLU A 109 -15.27 -2.88 -14.50
C GLU A 109 -15.04 -3.42 -13.08
N TYR A 110 -14.08 -2.85 -12.34
CA TYR A 110 -13.71 -3.29 -11.00
C TYR A 110 -13.74 -2.11 -10.02
N PRO A 111 -14.06 -2.36 -8.73
CA PRO A 111 -13.91 -1.33 -7.72
C PRO A 111 -12.44 -0.91 -7.63
N ARG A 112 -12.19 0.39 -7.45
CA ARG A 112 -10.83 0.94 -7.36
C ARG A 112 -10.04 0.38 -6.18
N PHE A 113 -10.73 0.10 -5.07
CA PHE A 113 -10.18 -0.54 -3.89
C PHE A 113 -11.08 -1.71 -3.48
N ILE A 114 -10.47 -2.84 -3.16
CA ILE A 114 -11.18 -3.94 -2.51
C ILE A 114 -11.50 -3.56 -1.06
N THR A 115 -12.62 -4.05 -0.56
CA THR A 115 -13.05 -3.88 0.84
C THR A 115 -13.06 -5.24 1.52
N SER A 116 -13.22 -5.28 2.84
CA SER A 116 -13.33 -6.54 3.58
C SER A 116 -14.44 -7.47 3.07
N TYR A 117 -15.50 -6.92 2.46
CA TYR A 117 -16.56 -7.71 1.82
C TYR A 117 -16.07 -8.55 0.62
N HIS A 118 -14.99 -8.12 -0.03
CA HIS A 118 -14.40 -8.81 -1.19
C HIS A 118 -13.33 -9.84 -0.79
N ILE A 119 -13.00 -9.92 0.51
CA ILE A 119 -12.06 -10.90 1.05
C ILE A 119 -12.92 -12.08 1.52
N HIS A 120 -12.70 -13.26 0.94
CA HIS A 120 -13.31 -14.48 1.46
C HIS A 120 -12.56 -14.83 2.75
N GLU A 121 -13.21 -14.65 3.90
CA GLU A 121 -12.77 -15.28 5.14
C GLU A 121 -13.02 -16.78 4.97
N ASP A 122 -11.95 -17.59 4.88
CA ASP A 122 -12.04 -19.04 5.03
C ASP A 122 -12.38 -19.34 6.51
N ASP A 123 -13.63 -19.05 6.88
CA ASP A 123 -14.23 -19.41 8.16
C ASP A 123 -14.50 -20.93 8.20
N GLU A 124 -13.45 -21.75 8.29
CA GLU A 124 -13.60 -23.15 8.67
C GLU A 124 -12.39 -23.72 9.44
N TYR A 125 -11.98 -23.03 10.51
CA TYR A 125 -11.36 -23.70 11.66
C TYR A 125 -12.30 -23.62 12.86
N ASN A 126 -13.34 -24.46 12.79
CA ASN A 126 -14.17 -24.82 13.93
C ASN A 126 -13.35 -25.73 14.86
N GLU A 127 -12.45 -25.16 15.68
CA GLU A 127 -11.75 -25.90 16.73
C GLU A 127 -12.66 -26.10 17.96
N GLU A 128 -13.66 -26.98 17.81
CA GLU A 128 -14.19 -27.74 18.95
C GLU A 128 -13.30 -28.97 19.16
N ASN A 129 -12.50 -28.95 20.22
CA ASN A 129 -11.77 -30.07 20.84
C ASN A 129 -10.68 -30.76 20.00
N GLU A 130 -9.43 -30.72 20.46
CA GLU A 130 -8.79 -31.89 21.09
C GLU A 130 -7.37 -31.54 21.58
N ASP A 131 -6.93 -32.33 22.56
CA ASP A 131 -5.86 -32.08 23.52
C ASP A 131 -4.46 -31.81 22.95
N TYR A 132 -3.70 -31.03 23.71
CA TYR A 132 -2.27 -30.77 23.57
C TYR A 132 -1.44 -32.07 23.62
N GLU A 133 -0.80 -32.44 22.51
CA GLU A 133 0.43 -33.25 22.54
C GLU A 133 1.50 -32.63 21.61
N GLU A 134 2.63 -32.25 22.21
CA GLU A 134 3.84 -31.78 21.55
C GLU A 134 4.47 -32.92 20.72
N GLU A 135 4.48 -32.83 19.39
CA GLU A 135 5.42 -33.59 18.56
C GLU A 135 6.02 -32.73 17.41
N GLN A 136 7.31 -32.45 17.61
CA GLN A 136 8.42 -32.36 16.66
C GLN A 136 8.26 -31.77 15.24
N GLU A 137 9.20 -30.86 14.98
CA GLU A 137 9.67 -30.31 13.70
C GLU A 137 9.37 -31.18 12.45
N SER A 138 8.60 -30.60 11.53
CA SER A 138 8.75 -30.84 10.10
C SER A 138 9.10 -29.52 9.40
N GLU A 139 10.24 -29.54 8.72
CA GLU A 139 10.65 -28.55 7.74
C GLU A 139 9.70 -28.61 6.53
N ASP A 140 9.48 -27.45 5.90
CA ASP A 140 8.51 -27.16 4.83
C ASP A 140 7.05 -27.09 5.26
N ASP A 141 6.58 -25.87 5.58
CA ASP A 141 5.24 -25.50 5.13
C ASP A 141 5.13 -24.01 4.77
N HIS A 142 4.67 -23.79 3.55
CA HIS A 142 4.48 -22.49 2.94
C HIS A 142 3.51 -21.67 3.79
N ARG A 143 4.02 -20.61 4.45
CA ARG A 143 3.17 -19.61 5.11
C ARG A 143 2.15 -19.10 4.09
N GLY A 144 0.87 -19.40 4.37
CA GLY A 144 -0.28 -19.12 3.53
C GLY A 144 -0.21 -17.73 2.93
N TYR A 145 0.00 -17.68 1.62
CA TYR A 145 -0.37 -16.52 0.84
C TYR A 145 -1.88 -16.62 0.65
N ASP A 146 -2.62 -15.65 1.19
CA ASP A 146 -4.01 -15.43 0.79
C ASP A 146 -3.99 -15.15 -0.72
N GLU A 147 -4.29 -16.18 -1.51
CA GLU A 147 -4.29 -16.05 -2.97
C GLU A 147 -5.47 -15.17 -3.38
N VAL A 148 -5.17 -13.93 -3.73
CA VAL A 148 -6.08 -13.07 -4.49
C VAL A 148 -6.44 -13.82 -5.77
N PHE A 149 -7.73 -14.12 -5.98
CA PHE A 149 -8.20 -14.79 -7.19
C PHE A 149 -7.93 -13.91 -8.42
N MET A 150 -6.78 -14.12 -9.05
CA MET A 150 -6.40 -13.51 -10.32
C MET A 150 -6.97 -14.38 -11.43
N GLY A 151 -8.25 -14.18 -11.78
CA GLY A 151 -8.76 -14.68 -13.06
C GLY A 151 -7.80 -14.29 -14.20
N ASP A 152 -7.70 -15.11 -15.25
CA ASP A 152 -6.70 -14.93 -16.32
C ASP A 152 -6.84 -13.57 -17.03
N VAL A 153 -6.06 -12.58 -16.56
CA VAL A 153 -6.07 -11.17 -17.01
C VAL A 153 -5.71 -11.05 -18.51
N PHE A 154 -5.12 -12.09 -19.10
CA PHE A 154 -4.70 -12.11 -20.50
C PHE A 154 -5.53 -13.04 -21.38
N ALA A 155 -6.57 -13.68 -20.84
CA ALA A 155 -7.49 -14.48 -21.63
C ALA A 155 -8.22 -13.60 -22.67
N GLY A 156 -7.70 -13.55 -23.89
CA GLY A 156 -8.28 -12.83 -25.03
C GLY A 156 -7.47 -11.64 -25.56
N HIS A 157 -6.32 -11.31 -24.96
CA HIS A 157 -5.44 -10.26 -25.49
C HIS A 157 -4.34 -10.85 -26.41
N ASP A 158 -4.55 -10.77 -27.73
CA ASP A 158 -3.49 -11.02 -28.74
C ASP A 158 -2.40 -9.94 -28.61
N LEU A 159 -1.32 -10.25 -27.88
CA LEU A 159 -0.17 -9.36 -27.68
C LEU A 159 0.61 -9.05 -28.97
N GLU A 160 0.40 -9.81 -30.05
CA GLU A 160 1.11 -9.63 -31.33
C GLU A 160 0.60 -8.47 -32.18
N LYS A 161 -0.67 -8.04 -32.04
CA LYS A 161 -1.24 -6.96 -32.87
C LYS A 161 -0.77 -5.55 -32.51
N SER A 162 -0.10 -5.37 -31.38
CA SER A 162 0.34 -4.06 -30.90
C SER A 162 1.69 -3.58 -31.46
N LYS A 163 2.41 -4.45 -32.19
CA LYS A 163 3.74 -4.14 -32.74
C LYS A 163 3.73 -3.61 -34.18
N ASP A 164 2.67 -3.86 -34.95
CA ASP A 164 2.64 -3.49 -36.37
C ASP A 164 2.16 -2.05 -36.64
N ASP A 165 1.43 -1.42 -35.72
CA ASP A 165 0.86 -0.07 -35.94
C ASP A 165 1.86 1.09 -35.73
N LYS A 166 3.04 0.84 -35.15
CA LYS A 166 4.04 1.89 -34.89
C LYS A 166 5.12 2.04 -35.96
N GLN A 167 5.17 1.16 -36.97
CA GLN A 167 6.25 1.19 -37.98
C GLN A 167 5.89 1.86 -39.31
N ASN A 168 4.62 2.20 -39.56
CA ASN A 168 4.19 2.73 -40.87
C ASN A 168 3.98 4.25 -40.96
N ASN A 169 4.41 5.05 -39.98
CA ASN A 169 4.11 6.49 -39.98
C ASN A 169 5.33 7.43 -39.87
N CYS A 170 6.56 6.96 -40.14
CA CYS A 170 7.76 7.80 -40.04
C CYS A 170 8.42 8.24 -41.35
N ASP A 171 7.98 7.76 -42.52
CA ASP A 171 8.68 8.07 -43.79
C ASP A 171 7.82 8.84 -44.78
N LYS A 172 7.44 10.10 -44.50
CA LYS A 172 7.13 11.14 -45.53
C LYS A 172 7.23 12.55 -44.96
N HIS A 173 8.44 13.10 -44.85
CA HIS A 173 8.69 14.52 -45.07
C HIS A 173 10.18 14.73 -45.36
N ASP A 174 10.50 14.85 -46.64
CA ASP A 174 11.54 15.73 -47.21
C ASP A 174 11.29 15.89 -48.72
#